data_AF-A0A167R2W3-F1
#
_entry.id   AF-A0A167R2W3-F1
#
_cell.length_a   1.000
_cell.length_b   1.000
_cell.length_c   1.000
_cell.angle_alpha   90.00
_cell.angle_beta   90.00
_cell.angle_gamma   90.00
#
_symmetry.space_group_name_H-M   'P 1'
#
loop_
_entity.id
_entity.type
_entity.pdbx_description
1 polymer ?
#
loop_
_entity_poly.entity_id
_entity_poly.type
_entity_poly.pdbx_seq_one_letter_code
_entity_poly.pdbx_strand_id
1 'polypeptide(L)'
;MSGKGVVRSIKNYAKGFSDVQIRVREATSNDSWGPSGTLMNEIAQMTYNQHDFVEIMDMIDRRLNDKGKNWRHVFKALLLLDYCLHVGSDNVVLYAKENVYVVKTLKEFQHIDDTGRDVGANVRQKAKEISNLLLDDARLREERRQRQQMRDRMIGVTDYMNETMLGTRNEDGEQVYTRPGYLDDDKELRKALEESKRLADAE
;
A
#
# COMPACT_ATOMS: atom_id res chain seq x y z
N MET A 1 -16.91 -14.31 10.66
CA MET A 1 -15.47 -14.39 11.03
C MET A 1 -14.97 -15.80 10.72
N SER A 2 -14.07 -15.93 9.74
CA SER A 2 -13.63 -17.26 9.25
C SER A 2 -12.70 -17.94 10.25
N GLY A 3 -12.96 -19.22 10.59
CA GLY A 3 -12.19 -19.98 11.59
C GLY A 3 -10.67 -20.09 11.33
N LYS A 4 -10.22 -19.79 10.11
CA LYS A 4 -8.79 -19.68 9.75
C LYS A 4 -8.08 -18.52 10.47
N GLY A 5 -8.79 -17.42 10.76
CA GLY A 5 -8.24 -16.28 11.49
C GLY A 5 -7.95 -16.63 12.94
N VAL A 6 -8.87 -17.33 13.61
CA VAL A 6 -8.74 -17.74 15.02
C VAL A 6 -7.56 -18.70 15.22
N VAL A 7 -7.39 -19.69 14.33
CA VAL A 7 -6.24 -20.63 14.38
C VAL A 7 -4.91 -19.89 14.18
N ARG A 8 -4.88 -18.84 13.34
CA ARG A 8 -3.69 -18.02 13.12
C ARG A 8 -3.33 -17.21 14.38
N SER A 9 -4.32 -16.60 15.04
CA SER A 9 -4.10 -15.85 16.29
C SER A 9 -3.56 -16.73 17.40
N ILE A 10 -4.09 -17.95 17.58
CA ILE A 10 -3.59 -18.92 18.56
C ILE A 10 -2.14 -19.31 18.26
N LYS A 11 -1.83 -19.58 16.98
CA LYS A 11 -0.46 -19.93 16.55
C LYS A 11 0.52 -18.76 16.71
N ASN A 12 0.03 -17.52 16.63
CA ASN A 12 0.86 -16.34 16.84
C ASN A 12 1.25 -16.20 18.31
N TYR A 13 0.27 -16.32 19.20
CA TYR A 13 0.47 -16.28 20.65
C TYR A 13 1.39 -17.41 21.14
N ALA A 14 1.12 -18.65 20.71
CA ALA A 14 1.91 -19.82 21.13
C ALA A 14 3.37 -19.79 20.68
N LYS A 15 3.70 -19.01 19.64
CA LYS A 15 5.06 -18.88 19.11
C LYS A 15 5.75 -17.59 19.55
N GLY A 16 5.08 -16.73 20.32
CA GLY A 16 5.65 -15.47 20.81
C GLY A 16 6.03 -14.49 19.70
N PHE A 17 5.28 -14.46 18.59
CA PHE A 17 5.55 -13.47 17.54
C PHE A 17 5.23 -12.06 18.03
N SER A 18 6.11 -11.11 17.69
CA SER A 18 5.86 -9.70 17.90
C SER A 18 4.67 -9.21 17.06
N ASP A 19 4.08 -8.08 17.44
CA ASP A 19 3.01 -7.43 16.67
C ASP A 19 3.46 -7.08 15.24
N VAL A 20 4.73 -6.74 15.05
CA VAL A 20 5.34 -6.48 13.74
C VAL A 20 5.34 -7.74 12.89
N GLN A 21 5.83 -8.85 13.44
CA GLN A 21 5.86 -10.14 12.76
C GLN A 21 4.45 -10.63 12.42
N ILE A 22 3.47 -10.38 13.30
CA ILE A 22 2.06 -10.73 13.05
C ILE A 22 1.53 -9.98 11.83
N ARG A 23 1.74 -8.66 11.75
CA ARG A 23 1.31 -7.82 10.61
C ARG A 23 1.94 -8.28 9.31
N VAL A 24 3.25 -8.53 9.29
CA VAL A 24 3.94 -9.01 8.08
C VAL A 24 3.42 -10.39 7.66
N ARG A 25 3.21 -11.30 8.62
CA ARG A 25 2.66 -12.63 8.32
C ARG A 25 1.22 -12.60 7.81
N GLU A 26 0.45 -11.62 8.22
CA GLU A 26 -0.89 -11.35 7.69
C GLU A 26 -0.81 -10.82 6.25
N ALA A 27 0.04 -9.82 5.99
CA ALA A 27 0.23 -9.27 4.65
C ALA A 27 0.73 -10.33 3.65
N THR A 28 1.56 -11.26 4.10
CA THR A 28 2.11 -12.34 3.26
C THR A 28 1.40 -13.68 3.49
N SER A 29 0.10 -13.70 3.83
CA SER A 29 -0.65 -14.93 4.05
C SER A 29 -0.87 -15.75 2.77
N ASN A 30 -1.18 -17.05 2.86
CA ASN A 30 -1.55 -17.87 1.70
C ASN A 30 -3.00 -17.67 1.24
N ASP A 31 -3.68 -16.62 1.70
CA ASP A 31 -5.07 -16.34 1.32
C ASP A 31 -5.13 -15.92 -0.17
N SER A 32 -6.27 -16.07 -0.84
CA SER A 32 -6.39 -15.84 -2.30
C SER A 32 -6.38 -14.38 -2.73
N TRP A 33 -6.52 -13.43 -1.80
CA TRP A 33 -6.51 -11.98 -2.03
C TRP A 33 -5.17 -11.34 -1.63
N GLY A 34 -4.79 -10.24 -2.26
CA GLY A 34 -3.59 -9.48 -1.90
C GLY A 34 -3.67 -8.78 -0.54
N PRO A 35 -2.54 -8.33 0.04
CA PRO A 35 -2.56 -7.51 1.25
C PRO A 35 -3.30 -6.19 1.01
N SER A 36 -3.97 -5.68 2.03
CA SER A 36 -4.62 -4.37 1.94
C SER A 36 -3.58 -3.25 1.90
N GLY A 37 -3.89 -2.16 1.18
CA GLY A 37 -3.02 -0.98 1.10
C GLY A 37 -2.73 -0.37 2.47
N THR A 38 -3.73 -0.35 3.36
CA THR A 38 -3.59 0.12 4.75
C THR A 38 -2.57 -0.70 5.53
N LEU A 39 -2.66 -2.04 5.46
CA LEU A 39 -1.72 -2.92 6.17
C LEU A 39 -0.30 -2.78 5.62
N MET A 40 -0.14 -2.68 4.29
CA MET A 40 1.18 -2.43 3.69
C MET A 40 1.74 -1.08 4.10
N ASN A 41 0.89 -0.05 4.20
CA ASN A 41 1.32 1.26 4.67
C ASN A 41 1.75 1.22 6.14
N GLU A 42 0.98 0.58 7.02
CA GLU A 42 1.37 0.38 8.42
C GLU A 42 2.74 -0.29 8.52
N ILE A 43 2.96 -1.37 7.77
CA ILE A 43 4.25 -2.06 7.73
C ILE A 43 5.36 -1.14 7.21
N ALA A 44 5.11 -0.41 6.12
CA ALA A 44 6.07 0.55 5.58
C ALA A 44 6.45 1.63 6.60
N GLN A 45 5.51 2.15 7.39
CA GLN A 45 5.82 3.11 8.46
C GLN A 45 6.63 2.47 9.61
N MET A 46 6.38 1.20 9.96
CA MET A 46 7.17 0.50 10.97
C MET A 46 8.64 0.33 10.55
N THR A 47 8.95 0.28 9.24
CA THR A 47 10.35 0.15 8.76
C THR A 47 11.28 1.32 9.13
N TYR A 48 10.75 2.45 9.62
CA TYR A 48 11.57 3.56 10.12
C TYR A 48 12.14 3.29 11.51
N ASN A 49 11.57 2.34 12.26
CA ASN A 49 12.18 1.83 13.49
C ASN A 49 13.21 0.75 13.14
N GLN A 50 14.45 0.87 13.65
CA GLN A 50 15.53 -0.06 13.32
C GLN A 50 15.27 -1.50 13.78
N HIS A 51 14.65 -1.68 14.96
CA HIS A 51 14.31 -3.00 15.47
C HIS A 51 13.23 -3.67 14.61
N ASP A 52 12.15 -2.95 14.34
CA ASP A 52 11.02 -3.46 13.56
C ASP A 52 11.43 -3.73 12.12
N PHE A 53 12.28 -2.88 11.54
CA PHE A 53 12.89 -3.10 10.22
C PHE A 53 13.55 -4.48 10.10
N VAL A 54 14.37 -4.87 11.08
CA VAL A 54 15.06 -6.17 11.06
C VAL A 54 14.05 -7.31 11.07
N GLU A 55 13.02 -7.22 11.91
CA GLU A 55 11.97 -8.25 11.96
C GLU A 55 11.13 -8.32 10.68
N ILE A 56 10.82 -7.17 10.07
CA ILE A 56 10.08 -7.08 8.81
C ILE A 56 10.87 -7.74 7.69
N MET A 57 12.16 -7.37 7.55
CA MET A 57 13.00 -7.91 6.48
C MET A 57 13.29 -9.40 6.66
N ASP A 58 13.56 -9.88 7.89
CA ASP A 58 13.71 -11.33 8.16
C ASP A 58 12.45 -12.12 7.75
N MET A 59 11.26 -11.59 8.08
CA MET A 59 10.02 -12.26 7.70
C MET A 59 9.78 -12.22 6.19
N ILE A 60 10.04 -11.10 5.53
CA ILE A 60 9.95 -10.99 4.05
C ILE A 60 10.88 -12.01 3.40
N ASP A 61 12.14 -12.10 3.84
CA ASP A 61 13.12 -13.02 3.26
C ASP A 61 12.73 -14.48 3.42
N ARG A 62 12.21 -14.87 4.59
CA ARG A 62 11.68 -16.23 4.79
C ARG A 62 10.55 -16.54 3.80
N ARG A 63 9.70 -15.56 3.49
CA ARG A 63 8.59 -15.70 2.55
C ARG A 63 9.03 -15.70 1.09
N LEU A 64 10.07 -14.95 0.74
CA LEU A 64 10.67 -14.98 -0.60
C LEU A 64 11.35 -16.32 -0.90
N ASN A 65 11.83 -17.03 0.13
CA ASN A 65 12.45 -18.35 0.01
C ASN A 65 11.44 -19.52 0.00
N ASP A 66 10.13 -19.27 0.09
CA ASP A 66 9.11 -20.30 -0.06
C ASP A 66 9.07 -20.86 -1.51
N LYS A 67 8.56 -22.09 -1.67
CA LYS A 67 8.56 -22.80 -2.97
C LYS A 67 7.23 -23.48 -3.29
N GLY A 68 7.01 -23.77 -4.57
CA GLY A 68 5.91 -24.59 -5.08
C GLY A 68 4.54 -24.06 -4.65
N LYS A 69 3.76 -24.91 -3.95
CA LYS A 69 2.38 -24.61 -3.51
C LYS A 69 2.22 -23.34 -2.65
N ASN A 70 3.32 -22.84 -2.07
CA ASN A 70 3.35 -21.61 -1.29
C ASN A 70 3.64 -20.35 -2.12
N TRP A 71 3.49 -20.40 -3.45
CA TRP A 71 3.75 -19.26 -4.35
C TRP A 71 3.08 -17.95 -3.94
N ARG A 72 1.93 -17.98 -3.25
CA ARG A 72 1.27 -16.76 -2.76
C ARG A 72 2.06 -16.05 -1.68
N HIS A 73 2.78 -16.80 -0.83
CA HIS A 73 3.70 -16.20 0.14
C HIS A 73 4.77 -15.39 -0.59
N VAL A 74 5.40 -16.00 -1.59
CA VAL A 74 6.45 -15.39 -2.41
C VAL A 74 5.91 -14.15 -3.14
N PHE A 75 4.77 -14.29 -3.83
CA PHE A 75 4.16 -13.20 -4.58
C PHE A 75 3.78 -12.02 -3.67
N LYS A 76 3.11 -12.28 -2.54
CA LYS A 76 2.72 -11.21 -1.61
C LYS A 76 3.90 -10.59 -0.87
N ALA A 77 4.97 -11.36 -0.62
CA ALA A 77 6.21 -10.80 -0.09
C ALA A 77 6.86 -9.85 -1.10
N LEU A 78 6.84 -10.16 -2.41
CA LEU A 78 7.27 -9.23 -3.45
C LEU A 78 6.39 -7.98 -3.52
N LEU A 79 5.07 -8.11 -3.38
CA LEU A 79 4.16 -6.95 -3.31
C LEU A 79 4.49 -6.05 -2.11
N LEU A 80 4.72 -6.64 -0.94
CA LEU A 80 5.05 -5.89 0.27
C LEU A 80 6.43 -5.23 0.16
N LEU A 81 7.44 -5.96 -0.32
CA LEU A 81 8.79 -5.41 -0.57
C LEU A 81 8.73 -4.22 -1.52
N ASP A 82 8.02 -4.37 -2.65
CA ASP A 82 7.81 -3.29 -3.62
C ASP A 82 7.17 -2.05 -2.97
N TYR A 83 6.13 -2.25 -2.15
CA TYR A 83 5.49 -1.15 -1.43
C TYR A 83 6.48 -0.44 -0.48
N CYS A 84 7.24 -1.21 0.30
CA CYS A 84 8.26 -0.67 1.21
C CYS A 84 9.39 0.05 0.47
N LEU A 85 9.78 -0.40 -0.73
CA LEU A 85 10.76 0.29 -1.57
C LEU A 85 10.29 1.68 -2.02
N HIS A 86 8.98 1.90 -2.12
CA HIS A 86 8.43 3.21 -2.51
C HIS A 86 8.14 4.15 -1.33
N VAL A 87 7.69 3.62 -0.19
CA VAL A 87 7.15 4.43 0.91
C VAL A 87 7.85 4.19 2.26
N GLY A 88 8.52 3.05 2.42
CA GLY A 88 9.26 2.69 3.64
C GLY A 88 10.59 3.42 3.77
N SER A 89 11.35 3.08 4.81
CA SER A 89 12.64 3.70 5.11
C SER A 89 13.71 3.41 4.05
N ASP A 90 14.73 4.27 3.97
CA ASP A 90 15.86 4.08 3.04
C ASP A 90 16.67 2.80 3.36
N ASN A 91 16.60 2.30 4.60
CA ASN A 91 17.20 1.03 5.00
C ASN A 91 16.65 -0.15 4.19
N VAL A 92 15.36 -0.11 3.80
CA VAL A 92 14.76 -1.14 2.93
C VAL A 92 15.42 -1.13 1.55
N VAL A 93 15.68 0.06 1.00
CA VAL A 93 16.34 0.21 -0.30
C VAL A 93 17.78 -0.31 -0.23
N LEU A 94 18.53 0.07 0.82
CA LEU A 94 19.89 -0.39 1.02
C LEU A 94 19.95 -1.93 1.12
N TYR A 95 19.13 -2.51 1.98
CA TYR A 95 19.05 -3.95 2.18
C TYR A 95 18.68 -4.70 0.90
N ALA A 96 17.68 -4.21 0.17
CA ALA A 96 17.21 -4.86 -1.06
C ALA A 96 18.27 -4.81 -2.18
N LYS A 97 19.10 -3.75 -2.22
CA LYS A 97 20.22 -3.66 -3.16
C LYS A 97 21.35 -4.62 -2.81
N GLU A 98 21.73 -4.68 -1.54
CA GLU A 98 22.76 -5.62 -1.05
C GLU A 98 22.34 -7.08 -1.29
N ASN A 99 21.05 -7.38 -1.11
CA ASN A 99 20.47 -8.71 -1.24
C ASN A 99 19.69 -8.91 -2.55
N VAL A 100 20.01 -8.15 -3.60
CA VAL A 100 19.27 -8.17 -4.87
C VAL A 100 19.19 -9.57 -5.52
N TYR A 101 20.15 -10.45 -5.20
CA TYR A 101 20.16 -11.82 -5.68
C TYR A 101 18.91 -12.61 -5.27
N VAL A 102 18.36 -12.35 -4.08
CA VAL A 102 17.14 -13.00 -3.58
C VAL A 102 15.99 -12.74 -4.55
N VAL A 103 15.80 -11.48 -4.96
CA VAL A 103 14.76 -11.09 -5.94
C VAL A 103 15.10 -11.62 -7.34
N LYS A 104 16.37 -11.56 -7.76
CA LYS A 104 16.79 -12.02 -9.10
C LYS A 104 16.49 -13.51 -9.33
N THR A 105 16.66 -14.36 -8.33
CA THR A 105 16.35 -15.80 -8.45
C THR A 105 14.86 -16.07 -8.73
N LEU A 106 13.98 -15.21 -8.23
CA LEU A 106 12.53 -15.32 -8.43
C LEU A 106 12.06 -14.99 -9.86
N LYS A 107 12.94 -14.42 -10.69
CA LYS A 107 12.67 -14.21 -12.13
C LYS A 107 12.46 -15.52 -12.90
N GLU A 108 12.97 -16.63 -12.36
CA GLU A 108 12.83 -17.98 -12.92
C GLU A 108 11.88 -18.86 -12.09
N PHE A 109 11.08 -18.26 -11.19
CA PHE A 109 10.15 -19.01 -10.35
C PHE A 109 9.11 -19.76 -11.20
N GLN A 110 8.98 -21.07 -11.01
CA GLN A 110 8.02 -21.90 -11.74
C GLN A 110 7.02 -22.55 -10.80
N HIS A 111 5.73 -22.39 -11.11
CA HIS A 111 4.67 -23.15 -10.48
C HIS A 111 3.40 -23.12 -11.35
N ILE A 112 2.94 -24.31 -11.73
CA ILE A 112 1.63 -24.52 -12.36
C ILE A 112 0.70 -25.00 -11.26
N ASP A 113 -0.48 -24.36 -11.15
CA ASP A 113 -1.49 -24.75 -10.16
C ASP A 113 -2.25 -26.02 -10.57
N ASP A 114 -3.08 -26.52 -9.65
CA ASP A 114 -3.86 -27.75 -9.88
C ASP A 114 -4.87 -27.63 -11.04
N THR A 115 -5.12 -26.42 -11.54
CA THR A 115 -5.99 -26.16 -12.69
C THR A 115 -5.21 -26.07 -14.02
N GLY A 116 -3.90 -26.30 -13.99
CA GLY A 116 -3.02 -26.20 -15.16
C GLY A 116 -2.61 -24.77 -15.51
N ARG A 117 -2.85 -23.78 -14.64
CA ARG A 117 -2.48 -22.37 -14.89
C ARG A 117 -1.10 -22.07 -14.33
N ASP A 118 -0.28 -21.37 -15.10
CA ASP A 118 1.03 -20.87 -14.64
C ASP A 118 0.86 -19.66 -13.72
N VAL A 119 0.67 -19.94 -12.43
CA VAL A 119 0.64 -18.92 -11.37
C VAL A 119 2.03 -18.36 -11.06
N GLY A 120 3.09 -19.07 -11.45
CA GLY A 120 4.47 -18.60 -11.33
C GLY A 120 4.78 -17.40 -12.23
N ALA A 121 4.08 -17.24 -13.36
CA ALA A 121 4.25 -16.11 -14.26
C ALA A 121 4.13 -14.75 -13.54
N ASN A 122 3.18 -14.61 -12.61
CA ASN A 122 2.99 -13.38 -11.82
C ASN A 122 4.18 -13.08 -10.91
N VAL A 123 4.76 -14.12 -10.29
CA VAL A 123 5.96 -13.99 -9.45
C VAL A 123 7.14 -13.52 -10.30
N ARG A 124 7.36 -14.15 -11.46
CA ARG A 124 8.45 -13.79 -12.38
C ARG A 124 8.32 -12.35 -12.87
N GLN A 125 7.11 -11.93 -13.24
CA GLN A 125 6.85 -10.57 -13.71
C GLN A 125 7.16 -9.54 -12.61
N LYS A 126 6.64 -9.74 -11.40
CA LYS A 126 6.89 -8.83 -10.28
C LYS A 126 8.36 -8.78 -9.87
N ALA A 127 9.05 -9.93 -9.88
CA ALA A 127 10.47 -10.01 -9.59
C ALA A 127 11.31 -9.25 -10.64
N LYS A 128 10.93 -9.28 -11.92
CA LYS A 128 11.57 -8.49 -12.98
C LYS A 128 11.40 -7.00 -12.75
N GLU A 129 10.20 -6.55 -12.42
CA GLU A 129 9.89 -5.14 -12.13
C GLU A 129 10.74 -4.61 -10.97
N ILE A 130 10.75 -5.31 -9.82
CA ILE A 130 11.53 -4.92 -8.65
C ILE A 130 13.03 -4.96 -8.95
N SER A 131 13.51 -6.01 -9.63
CA SER A 131 14.93 -6.11 -10.00
C SER A 131 15.36 -4.93 -10.88
N ASN A 132 14.54 -4.54 -11.86
CA ASN A 132 14.83 -3.41 -12.75
C ASN A 132 14.80 -2.08 -12.00
N LEU A 133 13.86 -1.91 -11.05
CA LEU A 133 13.79 -0.72 -10.21
C LEU A 133 15.03 -0.58 -9.31
N LEU A 134 15.50 -1.67 -8.72
CA LEU A 134 16.69 -1.68 -7.85
C LEU A 134 18.00 -1.40 -8.59
N LEU A 135 18.04 -1.62 -9.92
CA LEU A 135 19.20 -1.31 -10.77
C LEU A 135 19.24 0.16 -11.21
N ASP A 136 18.12 0.89 -11.14
CA ASP A 136 18.01 2.28 -11.56
C ASP A 136 17.79 3.20 -10.35
N ASP A 137 18.90 3.64 -9.76
CA ASP A 137 18.94 4.52 -8.59
C ASP A 137 18.25 5.86 -8.81
N ALA A 138 18.35 6.41 -10.01
CA ALA A 138 17.76 7.71 -10.33
C ALA A 138 16.24 7.59 -10.37
N ARG A 139 15.74 6.57 -11.07
CA ARG A 139 14.32 6.26 -11.16
C ARG A 139 13.72 5.94 -9.79
N LEU A 140 14.35 5.07 -9.00
CA LEU A 140 13.85 4.73 -7.66
C LEU A 140 13.75 5.95 -6.74
N ARG A 141 14.76 6.82 -6.75
CA ARG A 141 14.72 8.07 -5.96
C ARG A 141 13.59 8.98 -6.41
N GLU A 142 13.36 9.11 -7.71
CA GLU A 142 12.28 9.93 -8.25
C GLU A 142 10.89 9.37 -7.89
N GLU A 143 10.67 8.06 -8.09
CA GLU A 143 9.41 7.40 -7.74
C GLU A 143 9.10 7.55 -6.24
N ARG A 144 10.10 7.42 -5.35
CA ARG A 144 9.95 7.66 -3.90
C ARG A 144 9.56 9.10 -3.59
N ARG A 145 10.24 10.09 -4.21
CA ARG A 145 9.90 11.52 -4.03
C ARG A 145 8.47 11.82 -4.48
N GLN A 146 8.07 11.33 -5.65
CA GLN A 146 6.72 11.55 -6.19
C GLN A 146 5.64 10.94 -5.28
N ARG A 147 5.87 9.71 -4.77
CA ARG A 147 4.96 9.06 -3.81
C ARG A 147 4.80 9.85 -2.52
N GLN A 148 5.91 10.35 -1.98
CA GLN A 148 5.90 11.20 -0.79
C GLN A 148 5.09 12.49 -1.04
N GLN A 149 5.36 13.21 -2.13
CA GLN A 149 4.62 14.43 -2.47
C GLN A 149 3.12 14.18 -2.69
N MET A 150 2.74 13.06 -3.31
CA MET A 150 1.33 12.70 -3.48
C MET A 150 0.65 12.47 -2.12
N ARG A 151 1.31 11.76 -1.21
CA ARG A 151 0.80 11.52 0.13
C ARG A 151 0.67 12.81 0.93
N ASP A 152 1.68 13.66 0.90
CA ASP A 152 1.70 14.92 1.66
C ASP A 152 0.60 15.88 1.15
N ARG A 153 0.33 15.90 -0.17
CA ARG A 153 -0.83 16.62 -0.74
C ARG A 153 -2.16 16.07 -0.27
N MET A 154 -2.31 14.75 -0.20
CA MET A 154 -3.58 14.11 0.18
C MET A 154 -3.90 14.31 1.67
N ILE A 155 -2.87 14.33 2.53
CA ILE A 155 -2.99 14.71 3.95
C ILE A 155 -3.39 16.18 4.04
N GLY A 156 -2.69 17.08 3.32
CA GLY A 156 -3.03 18.50 3.30
C GLY A 156 -4.48 18.77 2.89
N VAL A 157 -4.99 18.11 1.84
CA VAL A 157 -6.41 18.25 1.43
C VAL A 157 -7.37 17.78 2.53
N THR A 158 -7.02 16.72 3.26
CA THR A 158 -7.84 16.20 4.36
C THR A 158 -7.86 17.18 5.54
N ASP A 159 -6.71 17.76 5.89
CA ASP A 159 -6.59 18.77 6.95
C ASP A 159 -7.31 20.07 6.58
N TYR A 160 -7.18 20.54 5.33
CA TYR A 160 -7.93 21.69 4.82
C TYR A 160 -9.46 21.46 4.87
N MET A 161 -9.92 20.26 4.50
CA MET A 161 -11.33 19.90 4.61
C MET A 161 -11.80 19.84 6.07
N ASN A 162 -10.96 19.35 6.98
CA ASN A 162 -11.26 19.27 8.41
C ASN A 162 -11.29 20.67 9.06
N GLU A 163 -10.36 21.55 8.70
CA GLU A 163 -10.28 22.94 9.18
C GLU A 163 -11.45 23.79 8.66
N THR A 164 -11.85 23.60 7.40
CA THR A 164 -13.05 24.26 6.83
C THR A 164 -14.34 23.78 7.50
N MET A 165 -14.37 22.55 8.03
CA MET A 165 -15.54 21.96 8.70
C MET A 165 -15.62 22.25 10.21
N LEU A 166 -14.49 22.58 10.86
CA LEU A 166 -14.41 22.85 12.31
C LEU A 166 -14.19 24.35 12.65
N GLY A 167 -14.14 25.22 11.63
CA GLY A 167 -13.60 26.57 11.74
C GLY A 167 -14.55 27.74 12.08
N THR A 168 -15.84 27.55 12.32
CA THR A 168 -16.75 28.68 12.64
C THR A 168 -17.26 28.61 14.08
N ARG A 169 -16.51 29.21 15.01
CA ARG A 169 -16.96 29.53 16.37
C ARG A 169 -17.47 30.97 16.42
N ASN A 170 -18.73 31.17 16.77
CA ASN A 170 -19.25 32.47 17.17
C ASN A 170 -18.93 32.75 18.66
N GLU A 171 -18.93 34.02 19.06
CA GLU A 171 -18.50 34.50 20.39
C GLU A 171 -19.34 33.97 21.58
N ASP A 172 -20.47 33.32 21.33
CA ASP A 172 -21.40 32.85 22.39
C ASP A 172 -21.24 31.37 22.81
N GLY A 173 -20.23 30.67 22.30
CA GLY A 173 -19.83 29.35 22.83
C GLY A 173 -20.76 28.16 22.51
N GLU A 174 -21.80 28.34 21.68
CA GLU A 174 -22.63 27.23 21.20
C GLU A 174 -22.04 26.58 19.93
N GLN A 175 -22.00 25.23 19.91
CA GLN A 175 -21.62 24.46 18.72
C GLN A 175 -22.73 24.55 17.68
N VAL A 176 -22.55 25.40 16.66
CA VAL A 176 -23.40 25.36 15.47
C VAL A 176 -22.92 24.21 14.59
N TYR A 177 -23.66 23.10 14.57
CA TYR A 177 -23.55 22.12 13.50
C TYR A 177 -24.09 22.77 12.22
N THR A 178 -23.24 23.52 11.51
CA THR A 178 -23.54 23.90 10.13
C THR A 178 -23.41 22.63 9.31
N ARG A 179 -24.53 21.92 9.14
CA ARG A 179 -24.63 20.82 8.17
C ARG A 179 -24.09 21.37 6.85
N PRO A 180 -23.05 20.77 6.24
CA PRO A 180 -22.47 21.29 5.02
C PRO A 180 -23.60 21.42 4.02
N GLY A 181 -23.97 22.65 3.70
CA GLY A 181 -24.70 22.93 2.50
C GLY A 181 -23.84 22.35 1.39
N TYR A 182 -24.41 21.43 0.62
CA TYR A 182 -23.94 21.17 -0.72
C TYR A 182 -23.57 22.53 -1.30
N LEU A 183 -22.28 22.69 -1.66
CA LEU A 183 -21.90 23.76 -2.55
C LEU A 183 -22.97 23.79 -3.64
N ASP A 184 -23.52 24.98 -3.87
CA ASP A 184 -24.59 25.23 -4.83
C ASP A 184 -24.06 25.09 -6.27
N ASP A 185 -23.22 24.06 -6.50
CA ASP A 185 -22.72 23.58 -7.78
C ASP A 185 -23.90 23.36 -8.72
N ASP A 186 -25.09 23.04 -8.19
CA ASP A 186 -26.31 22.91 -8.98
C ASP A 186 -26.80 24.25 -9.57
N LYS A 187 -26.68 25.38 -8.86
CA LYS A 187 -27.02 26.69 -9.45
C LYS A 187 -25.97 27.18 -10.41
N GLU A 188 -24.69 26.95 -10.11
CA GLU A 188 -23.60 27.35 -11.01
C GLU A 188 -23.61 26.50 -12.29
N LEU A 189 -23.86 25.19 -12.18
CA LEU A 189 -24.03 24.27 -13.29
C LEU A 189 -25.30 24.57 -14.09
N ARG A 190 -26.44 24.87 -13.44
CA ARG A 190 -27.67 25.29 -14.15
C ARG A 190 -27.46 26.60 -14.90
N LYS A 191 -26.74 27.56 -14.30
CA LYS A 191 -26.42 28.84 -14.95
C LYS A 191 -25.49 28.64 -16.14
N ALA A 192 -24.47 27.79 -16.02
CA ALA A 192 -23.56 27.43 -17.10
C ALA A 192 -24.28 26.69 -18.25
N LEU A 193 -25.22 25.78 -17.92
CA LEU A 193 -26.02 25.05 -18.91
C LEU A 193 -27.03 25.96 -19.63
N GLU A 194 -27.63 26.91 -18.93
CA GLU A 194 -28.59 27.87 -19.49
C GLU A 194 -27.89 28.91 -20.39
N GLU A 195 -26.68 29.33 -20.01
CA GLU A 195 -25.82 30.19 -20.84
C GLU A 195 -25.33 29.45 -22.09
N SER A 196 -24.92 28.18 -21.96
CA SER A 196 -24.56 27.33 -23.11
C SER A 196 -25.74 27.09 -24.05
N LYS A 197 -26.97 27.02 -23.52
CA LYS A 197 -28.19 26.86 -24.33
C LYS A 197 -28.57 28.16 -25.05
N ARG A 198 -28.45 29.32 -24.37
CA ARG A 198 -28.66 30.64 -24.99
C ARG A 198 -27.68 30.95 -26.11
N LEU A 199 -26.43 30.50 -26.00
CA LEU A 199 -25.43 30.68 -27.04
C LEU A 199 -25.69 29.78 -28.26
N ALA A 200 -26.21 28.57 -28.05
CA ALA A 200 -26.58 27.65 -29.12
C ALA A 200 -27.85 28.06 -29.88
N ASP A 201 -28.77 28.77 -29.23
CA ASP A 201 -29.99 29.31 -29.88
C ASP A 201 -29.74 30.67 -30.58
N ALA A 202 -28.55 31.25 -30.42
CA ALA A 202 -28.15 32.55 -30.99
C ALA A 202 -27.25 32.42 -32.25
N GLU A 203 -27.03 31.20 -32.72
CA GLU A 203 -26.34 30.85 -33.99
C GLU A 203 -27.35 30.30 -35.00
#